data_AF-A0A952WUJ0-F1
#
_entry.id   AF-A0A952WUJ0-F1
#
_cell.length_a   1.000
_cell.length_b   1.000
_cell.length_c   1.000
_cell.angle_alpha   90.00
_cell.angle_beta   90.00
_cell.angle_gamma   90.00
#
_symmetry.space_group_name_H-M   'P 1'
#
loop_
_entity.id
_entity.type
_entity.pdbx_description
1 polymer ?
#
loop_
_entity_poly.entity_id
_entity_poly.type
_entity_poly.pdbx_seq_one_letter_code
_entity_poly.pdbx_strand_id
1 'polypeptide(L)'
;MKDDPTLRLVAHAAHECWCERMRARGWHAAAAYSEPDKAHDALQPFDSLSLPDQRRTLRALRCEDIGTFLADLLDYPRGEPGVPELQIEDMVIGRAVRRIADDGAGAAGLASRGHIVSWSINPDTGELDLVRVRWDDGSESEHTPPERELTLDGPAEACHARFSAPRSSAPHGS
;
A
#
# COMPACT_ATOMS: atom_id res chain seq x y z
N MET A 1 13.27 29.60 15.17
CA MET A 1 12.96 28.30 14.54
C MET A 1 11.45 28.17 14.61
N LYS A 2 10.72 28.26 13.49
CA LYS A 2 9.25 28.17 13.53
C LYS A 2 8.87 26.77 14.02
N ASP A 3 7.98 26.69 15.00
CA ASP A 3 7.32 25.44 15.34
C ASP A 3 6.53 24.98 14.11
N ASP A 4 6.86 23.80 13.62
CA ASP A 4 6.12 23.14 12.54
C ASP A 4 5.08 22.21 13.21
N PRO A 5 3.79 22.60 13.22
CA PRO A 5 2.75 21.82 13.90
C PRO A 5 2.55 20.45 13.25
N THR A 6 2.72 20.35 11.93
CA THR A 6 2.59 19.08 11.19
C THR A 6 3.69 18.12 11.62
N LEU A 7 4.93 18.60 11.67
CA LEU A 7 6.06 17.78 12.12
C LEU A 7 5.89 17.31 13.57
N ARG A 8 5.30 18.14 14.46
CA ARG A 8 4.98 17.71 15.82
C ARG A 8 3.94 16.60 15.82
N LEU A 9 2.87 16.70 15.03
CA LEU A 9 1.88 15.62 14.91
C LEU A 9 2.51 14.31 14.44
N VAL A 10 3.39 14.36 13.43
CA VAL A 10 4.11 13.18 12.95
C VAL A 10 5.04 12.61 14.04
N ALA A 11 5.69 13.47 14.83
CA ALA A 11 6.52 13.02 15.96
C ALA A 11 5.72 12.31 17.05
N HIS A 12 4.51 12.79 17.36
CA HIS A 12 3.60 12.11 18.28
C HIS A 12 3.23 10.72 17.75
N ALA A 13 2.76 10.64 16.51
CA ALA A 13 2.35 9.37 15.91
C ALA A 13 3.52 8.37 15.83
N ALA A 14 4.70 8.83 15.39
CA ALA A 14 5.89 7.99 15.33
C ALA A 14 6.31 7.45 16.70
N HIS A 15 6.25 8.29 17.75
CA HIS A 15 6.56 7.90 19.12
C HIS A 15 5.54 6.91 19.69
N GLU A 16 4.26 7.09 19.39
CA GLU A 16 3.20 6.17 19.77
C GLU A 16 3.37 4.80 19.14
N CYS A 17 3.61 4.73 17.82
CA CYS A 17 3.94 3.48 17.11
C CYS A 17 5.16 2.78 17.72
N TRP A 18 6.19 3.53 18.11
CA TRP A 18 7.35 2.97 18.81
C TRP A 18 6.96 2.41 20.18
N CYS A 19 6.18 3.14 20.97
CA CYS A 19 5.71 2.69 22.29
C CYS A 19 4.89 1.40 22.19
N GLU A 20 3.97 1.32 21.25
CA GLU A 20 3.16 0.11 21.00
C GLU A 20 4.04 -1.09 20.65
N ARG A 21 4.99 -0.90 19.73
CA ARG A 21 5.95 -1.96 19.36
C ARG A 21 6.79 -2.42 20.55
N MET A 22 7.20 -1.51 21.41
CA MET A 22 7.97 -1.84 22.63
C MET A 22 7.10 -2.62 23.63
N ARG A 23 5.86 -2.19 23.87
CA ARG A 23 4.91 -2.91 24.73
C ARG A 23 4.60 -4.31 24.19
N ALA A 24 4.42 -4.45 22.88
CA ALA A 24 4.24 -5.76 22.24
C ALA A 24 5.45 -6.70 22.43
N ARG A 25 6.65 -6.15 22.63
CA ARG A 25 7.88 -6.90 22.97
C ARG A 25 8.04 -7.17 24.47
N GLY A 26 7.05 -6.79 25.28
CA GLY A 26 7.03 -6.95 26.73
C GLY A 26 7.72 -5.83 27.50
N TRP A 27 7.98 -4.68 26.87
CA TRP A 27 8.52 -3.53 27.60
C TRP A 27 7.45 -2.77 28.37
N HIS A 28 7.81 -2.22 29.52
CA HIS A 28 6.92 -1.41 30.35
C HIS A 28 7.56 -0.07 30.75
N ALA A 29 6.72 0.90 31.08
CA ALA A 29 7.18 2.20 31.55
C ALA A 29 7.86 2.07 32.92
N ALA A 30 8.93 2.85 33.12
CA ALA A 30 9.64 2.97 34.39
C ALA A 30 10.35 4.32 34.48
N ALA A 31 10.97 4.63 35.62
CA ALA A 31 11.70 5.88 35.80
C ALA A 31 13.08 5.90 35.10
N ALA A 32 13.61 4.73 34.75
CA ALA A 32 14.91 4.57 34.11
C ALA A 32 14.89 3.36 33.16
N TYR A 33 15.82 3.37 32.20
CA TYR A 33 16.04 2.24 31.29
C TYR A 33 16.68 1.04 32.02
N SER A 34 16.09 -0.14 31.84
CA SER A 34 16.65 -1.43 32.25
C SER A 34 16.30 -2.47 31.20
N GLU A 35 17.28 -2.95 30.45
CA GLU A 35 17.08 -4.02 29.46
C GLU A 35 16.69 -5.37 30.09
N PRO A 36 17.34 -5.83 31.19
CA PRO A 36 16.97 -7.10 31.82
C PRO A 36 15.52 -7.15 32.29
N ASP A 37 15.01 -6.02 32.80
CA ASP A 37 13.63 -5.92 33.28
C ASP A 37 12.65 -5.49 32.18
N LYS A 38 13.13 -5.23 30.96
CA LYS A 38 12.38 -4.60 29.86
C LYS A 38 11.66 -3.32 30.30
N ALA A 39 12.37 -2.47 31.02
CA ALA A 39 11.87 -1.20 31.52
C ALA A 39 12.45 -0.04 30.69
N HIS A 40 11.61 0.93 30.30
CA HIS A 40 12.09 2.12 29.56
C HIS A 40 11.34 3.39 29.98
N ASP A 41 12.10 4.42 30.26
CA ASP A 41 11.67 5.78 30.66
C ASP A 41 10.97 6.59 29.56
N ALA A 42 11.24 6.30 28.29
CA ALA A 42 10.59 6.96 27.17
C ALA A 42 9.19 6.39 26.83
N LEU A 43 8.72 5.34 27.53
CA LEU A 43 7.38 4.75 27.31
C LEU A 43 6.24 5.56 27.94
N GLN A 44 6.24 6.85 27.65
CA GLN A 44 5.27 7.86 28.09
C GLN A 44 4.87 8.73 26.88
N PRO A 45 3.84 9.59 27.00
CA PRO A 45 3.46 10.49 25.92
C PRO A 45 4.63 11.35 25.44
N PHE A 46 4.66 11.66 24.13
CA PHE A 46 5.77 12.40 23.51
C PHE A 46 6.05 13.75 24.20
N ASP A 47 5.00 14.49 24.58
CA ASP A 47 5.13 15.78 25.27
C ASP A 47 5.71 15.65 26.69
N SER A 48 5.64 14.46 27.30
CA SER A 48 6.22 14.18 28.62
C SER A 48 7.70 13.82 28.55
N LEU A 49 8.25 13.61 27.35
CA LEU A 49 9.68 13.36 27.17
C LEU A 49 10.51 14.59 27.51
N SER A 50 11.80 14.36 27.77
CA SER A 50 12.76 15.45 27.91
C SER A 50 12.83 16.29 26.62
N LEU A 51 13.05 17.60 26.74
CA LEU A 51 13.24 18.47 25.58
C LEU A 51 14.36 17.99 24.62
N PRO A 52 15.50 17.47 25.11
CA PRO A 52 16.49 16.83 24.25
C PRO A 52 15.94 15.68 23.39
N ASP A 53 15.14 14.78 23.98
CA ASP A 53 14.57 13.64 23.26
C ASP A 53 13.52 14.06 22.24
N GLN A 54 12.64 15.00 22.63
CA GLN A 54 11.69 15.60 21.69
C GLN A 54 12.42 16.21 20.48
N ARG A 55 13.50 16.97 20.74
CA ARG A 55 14.32 17.58 19.67
C ARG A 55 15.01 16.54 18.81
N ARG A 56 15.46 15.43 19.37
CA ARG A 56 16.10 14.34 18.63
C ARG A 56 15.12 13.73 17.62
N THR A 57 13.90 13.41 18.05
CA THR A 57 12.85 12.88 17.17
C THR A 57 12.46 13.88 16.09
N LEU A 58 12.21 15.14 16.45
CA LEU A 58 11.89 16.19 15.48
C LEU A 58 13.00 16.41 14.47
N ARG A 59 14.28 16.34 14.89
CA ARG A 59 15.42 16.45 13.98
C ARG A 59 15.50 15.28 13.01
N ALA A 60 15.34 14.05 13.51
CA ALA A 60 15.35 12.86 12.67
C ALA A 60 14.29 12.96 11.58
N LEU A 61 13.04 13.27 11.94
CA LEU A 61 11.95 13.42 10.99
C LEU A 61 12.18 14.49 9.92
N ARG A 62 12.86 15.60 10.26
CA ARG A 62 13.26 16.62 9.27
C ARG A 62 14.36 16.12 8.34
N CYS A 63 15.33 15.38 8.88
CA CYS A 63 16.44 14.86 8.08
C CYS A 63 15.98 13.81 7.07
N GLU A 64 14.95 13.02 7.42
CA GLU A 64 14.32 12.05 6.52
C GLU A 64 13.28 12.68 5.58
N ASP A 65 13.12 14.00 5.61
CA ASP A 65 12.13 14.76 4.85
C ASP A 65 10.72 14.13 4.85
N ILE A 66 10.27 13.73 6.05
CA ILE A 66 9.03 12.96 6.22
C ILE A 66 7.80 13.69 5.65
N GLY A 67 7.84 15.02 5.60
CA GLY A 67 6.77 15.82 5.03
C GLY A 67 6.62 15.57 3.53
N THR A 68 7.72 15.58 2.79
CA THR A 68 7.75 15.25 1.37
C THR A 68 7.33 13.80 1.15
N PHE A 69 7.88 12.85 1.92
CA PHE A 69 7.48 11.45 1.82
C PHE A 69 5.96 11.24 2.03
N LEU A 70 5.37 11.87 3.04
CA LEU A 70 3.93 11.76 3.29
C LEU A 70 3.10 12.46 2.21
N ALA A 71 3.60 13.56 1.62
CA ALA A 71 2.98 14.19 0.47
C ALA A 71 3.02 13.28 -0.76
N ASP A 72 4.17 12.68 -1.06
CA ASP A 72 4.36 11.76 -2.19
C ASP A 72 3.46 10.51 -2.09
N LEU A 73 3.24 9.99 -0.87
CA LEU A 73 2.27 8.91 -0.65
C LEU A 73 0.83 9.28 -1.03
N LEU A 74 0.51 10.57 -0.99
CA LEU A 74 -0.83 11.11 -1.29
C LEU A 74 -0.93 11.74 -2.67
N ASP A 75 0.20 12.14 -3.26
CA ASP A 75 0.38 12.59 -4.65
C ASP A 75 0.31 11.40 -5.63
N TYR A 76 -0.62 10.50 -5.37
CA TYR A 76 -1.12 9.59 -6.38
C TYR A 76 -2.11 10.37 -7.27
N PRO A 77 -2.05 10.27 -8.60
CA PRO A 77 -2.93 11.03 -9.49
C PRO A 77 -4.40 10.67 -9.23
N ARG A 78 -5.09 11.48 -8.41
CA ARG A 78 -6.53 11.35 -8.19
C ARG A 78 -7.25 11.81 -9.45
N GLY A 79 -7.81 10.87 -10.19
CA GLY A 79 -8.64 11.17 -11.35
C GLY A 79 -7.86 11.75 -12.52
N GLU A 80 -6.65 11.25 -12.79
CA GLU A 80 -6.02 11.48 -14.09
C GLU A 80 -7.04 11.15 -15.20
N PRO A 81 -7.46 12.13 -16.01
CA PRO A 81 -8.49 11.89 -17.00
C PRO A 81 -7.98 10.89 -18.04
N GLY A 82 -8.40 9.63 -17.94
CA GLY A 82 -8.10 8.61 -18.94
C GLY A 82 -7.52 7.29 -18.42
N VAL A 83 -7.22 7.15 -17.13
CA VAL A 83 -6.80 5.87 -16.54
C VAL A 83 -7.79 5.43 -15.46
N PRO A 84 -8.89 4.76 -15.83
CA PRO A 84 -9.77 4.14 -14.85
C PRO A 84 -9.02 3.04 -14.11
N GLU A 85 -9.03 3.11 -12.79
CA GLU A 85 -8.61 1.98 -11.95
C GLU A 85 -9.54 0.80 -12.23
N LEU A 86 -8.96 -0.37 -12.47
CA LEU A 86 -9.72 -1.59 -12.72
C LEU A 86 -10.62 -1.90 -11.54
N GLN A 87 -11.93 -1.96 -11.78
CA GLN A 87 -12.90 -2.30 -10.75
C GLN A 87 -13.20 -3.80 -10.77
N ILE A 88 -13.80 -4.33 -9.70
CA ILE A 88 -14.20 -5.74 -9.61
C ILE A 88 -15.19 -6.09 -10.73
N GLU A 89 -16.04 -5.14 -11.12
CA GLU A 89 -17.00 -5.29 -12.21
C GLU A 89 -16.34 -5.49 -13.58
N ASP A 90 -15.09 -5.06 -13.73
CA ASP A 90 -14.31 -5.23 -14.95
C ASP A 90 -13.64 -6.62 -15.04
N MET A 91 -13.63 -7.38 -13.93
CA MET A 91 -12.85 -8.61 -13.79
C MET A 91 -13.53 -9.83 -14.42
N VAL A 92 -13.46 -9.89 -15.74
CA VAL A 92 -13.94 -11.01 -16.55
C VAL A 92 -12.75 -11.77 -17.12
N ILE A 93 -12.69 -13.10 -16.90
CA ILE A 93 -11.66 -13.94 -17.53
C ILE A 93 -11.80 -13.82 -19.06
N GLY A 94 -10.70 -13.54 -19.73
CA GLY A 94 -10.64 -13.26 -21.17
C GLY A 94 -10.84 -11.78 -21.52
N ARG A 95 -11.11 -10.89 -20.56
CA ARG A 95 -11.21 -9.44 -20.80
C ARG A 95 -9.86 -8.93 -21.30
N ALA A 96 -9.90 -8.20 -22.42
CA ALA A 96 -8.71 -7.57 -23.00
C ALA A 96 -8.22 -6.41 -22.13
N VAL A 97 -6.93 -6.41 -21.86
CA VAL A 97 -6.22 -5.37 -21.11
C VAL A 97 -4.99 -4.94 -21.88
N ARG A 98 -4.54 -3.72 -21.63
CA ARG A 98 -3.27 -3.21 -22.11
C ARG A 98 -2.45 -2.66 -20.95
N ARG A 99 -1.13 -2.77 -21.07
CA ARG A 99 -0.20 -2.17 -20.12
C ARG A 99 -0.13 -0.66 -20.36
N ILE A 100 -0.20 0.12 -19.29
CA ILE A 100 0.05 1.56 -19.35
C ILE A 100 1.57 1.73 -19.43
N ALA A 101 2.05 2.35 -20.50
CA ALA A 101 3.47 2.61 -20.62
C ALA A 101 3.84 3.65 -19.57
N ASP A 102 4.86 3.35 -18.77
CA ASP A 102 5.50 4.35 -17.94
C ASP A 102 6.18 5.34 -18.89
N ASP A 103 5.88 6.64 -18.76
CA ASP A 103 6.43 7.70 -19.63
C ASP A 103 7.97 7.84 -19.50
N GLY A 104 8.58 7.06 -18.60
CA GLY A 104 10.01 6.83 -18.49
C GLY A 104 10.53 5.86 -19.55
N ALA A 105 11.33 6.38 -20.49
CA ALA A 105 12.13 5.67 -21.49
C ALA A 105 12.63 4.27 -21.05
N GLY A 106 11.89 3.20 -21.37
CA GLY A 106 12.30 1.83 -21.01
C GLY A 106 11.46 0.66 -21.53
N ALA A 107 10.22 0.87 -22.02
CA ALA A 107 9.35 -0.25 -22.43
C ALA A 107 9.47 -0.66 -23.91
N ALA A 108 10.65 -0.56 -24.51
CA ALA A 108 10.86 -1.02 -25.89
C ALA A 108 11.01 -2.55 -25.93
N GLY A 109 9.90 -3.30 -25.98
CA GLY A 109 9.91 -4.72 -26.33
C GLY A 109 8.95 -5.65 -25.57
N LEU A 110 8.19 -5.17 -24.59
CA LEU A 110 7.20 -5.99 -23.89
C LEU A 110 5.85 -5.94 -24.62
N ALA A 111 5.18 -7.08 -24.74
CA ALA A 111 3.82 -7.13 -25.26
C ALA A 111 2.92 -6.22 -24.42
N SER A 112 2.32 -5.22 -25.08
CA SER A 112 1.50 -4.20 -24.41
C SER A 112 0.04 -4.59 -24.29
N ARG A 113 -0.37 -5.75 -24.82
CA ARG A 113 -1.74 -6.25 -24.86
C ARG A 113 -1.82 -7.70 -24.41
N GLY A 114 -2.88 -8.02 -23.68
CA GLY A 114 -3.13 -9.34 -23.13
C GLY A 114 -4.58 -9.51 -22.66
N HIS A 115 -4.84 -10.61 -21.96
CA HIS A 115 -6.16 -10.93 -21.41
C HIS A 115 -6.06 -11.41 -19.96
N ILE A 116 -7.09 -11.09 -19.17
CA ILE A 116 -7.18 -11.55 -17.78
C ILE A 116 -7.35 -13.07 -17.76
N VAL A 117 -6.47 -13.78 -17.04
CA VAL A 117 -6.57 -15.24 -16.86
C VAL A 117 -7.05 -15.63 -15.47
N SER A 118 -6.79 -14.80 -14.45
CA SER A 118 -7.35 -14.96 -13.10
C SER A 118 -7.27 -13.66 -12.33
N TRP A 119 -8.04 -13.56 -11.25
CA TRP A 119 -8.01 -12.42 -10.33
C TRP A 119 -8.45 -12.85 -8.92
N SER A 120 -8.08 -12.07 -7.89
CA SER A 120 -8.45 -12.29 -6.49
C SER A 120 -8.90 -11.01 -5.80
N ILE A 121 -9.69 -11.18 -4.74
CA ILE A 121 -10.14 -10.10 -3.86
C ILE A 121 -9.44 -10.29 -2.51
N ASN A 122 -9.01 -9.20 -1.89
CA ASN A 122 -8.55 -9.20 -0.51
C ASN A 122 -9.76 -9.45 0.42
N PRO A 123 -9.79 -10.53 1.22
CA PRO A 123 -10.95 -10.88 2.03
C PRO A 123 -11.23 -9.89 3.17
N ASP A 124 -10.24 -9.11 3.59
CA ASP A 124 -10.35 -8.16 4.69
C ASP A 124 -10.90 -6.80 4.21
N THR A 125 -10.53 -6.36 3.00
CA THR A 125 -10.94 -5.05 2.45
C THR A 125 -12.09 -5.16 1.44
N GLY A 126 -12.29 -6.34 0.83
CA GLY A 126 -13.23 -6.53 -0.27
C GLY A 126 -12.78 -5.91 -1.59
N GLU A 127 -11.52 -5.46 -1.68
CA GLU A 127 -10.94 -4.81 -2.86
C GLU A 127 -10.22 -5.81 -3.77
N LEU A 128 -10.05 -5.45 -5.03
CA LEU A 128 -9.29 -6.23 -5.99
C LEU A 128 -7.80 -6.25 -5.58
N ASP A 129 -7.24 -7.45 -5.43
CA ASP A 129 -5.91 -7.68 -4.85
C ASP A 129 -4.89 -8.00 -5.94
N LEU A 130 -5.18 -9.02 -6.74
CA LEU A 130 -4.28 -9.50 -7.80
C LEU A 130 -5.04 -9.69 -9.11
N VAL A 131 -4.44 -9.26 -10.21
CA VAL A 131 -4.90 -9.56 -11.57
C VAL A 131 -3.76 -10.25 -12.31
N ARG A 132 -4.02 -11.46 -12.83
CA ARG A 132 -3.08 -12.16 -13.70
C ARG A 132 -3.48 -11.97 -15.14
N VAL A 133 -2.51 -11.59 -15.96
CA VAL A 133 -2.68 -11.33 -17.39
C VAL A 133 -1.79 -12.27 -18.18
N ARG A 134 -2.34 -12.89 -19.22
CA ARG A 134 -1.55 -13.53 -20.26
C ARG A 134 -1.43 -12.59 -21.45
N TRP A 135 -0.20 -12.27 -21.79
CA TRP A 135 0.14 -11.35 -22.88
C TRP A 135 0.12 -12.04 -24.23
N ASP A 136 0.04 -11.24 -25.30
CA ASP A 136 0.03 -11.74 -26.68
C ASP A 136 1.34 -12.49 -27.07
N ASP A 137 2.45 -12.24 -26.36
CA ASP A 137 3.69 -12.99 -26.51
C ASP A 137 3.67 -14.36 -25.79
N GLY A 138 2.57 -14.70 -25.11
CA GLY A 138 2.37 -15.93 -24.37
C GLY A 138 2.92 -15.90 -22.94
N SER A 139 3.60 -14.83 -22.52
CA SER A 139 4.05 -14.66 -21.13
C SER A 139 2.87 -14.35 -20.20
N GLU A 140 3.05 -14.61 -18.91
CA GLU A 140 2.10 -14.26 -17.86
C GLU A 140 2.76 -13.36 -16.83
N SER A 141 2.04 -12.36 -16.35
CA SER A 141 2.46 -11.56 -15.20
C SER A 141 1.31 -11.22 -14.26
N GLU A 142 1.69 -10.89 -13.03
CA GLU A 142 0.79 -10.49 -11.96
C GLU A 142 0.86 -8.98 -11.78
N HIS A 143 -0.28 -8.36 -11.51
CA HIS A 143 -0.43 -6.92 -11.33
C HIS A 143 -1.32 -6.65 -10.14
N THR A 144 -1.02 -5.59 -9.40
CA THR A 144 -1.91 -5.08 -8.37
C THR A 144 -2.68 -3.86 -8.90
N PRO A 145 -4.01 -3.77 -8.73
CA PRO A 145 -4.80 -2.63 -9.22
C PRO A 145 -4.30 -1.25 -8.75
N PRO A 146 -3.81 -1.07 -7.51
CA PRO A 146 -3.27 0.20 -7.06
C PRO A 146 -2.06 0.70 -7.87
N GLU A 147 -1.28 -0.21 -8.47
CA GLU A 147 -0.13 0.17 -9.31
C GLU A 147 -0.56 0.72 -10.68
N ARG A 148 -1.85 0.60 -11.07
CA ARG A 148 -2.41 1.12 -12.34
C ARG A 148 -1.62 0.73 -13.58
N GLU A 149 -0.95 -0.41 -13.56
CA GLU A 149 -0.17 -0.87 -14.70
C GLU A 149 -1.06 -1.35 -15.86
N LEU A 150 -2.35 -1.56 -15.61
CA LEU A 150 -3.31 -2.13 -16.55
C LEU A 150 -4.50 -1.19 -16.77
N THR A 151 -4.96 -1.13 -18.02
CA THR A 151 -6.26 -0.53 -18.38
C THR A 151 -6.99 -1.45 -19.35
N LEU A 152 -8.33 -1.36 -19.38
CA LEU A 152 -9.14 -2.10 -20.36
C LEU A 152 -8.82 -1.65 -21.79
N ASP A 153 -8.70 -2.60 -22.71
CA ASP A 153 -8.50 -2.34 -24.14
C ASP A 153 -9.86 -2.33 -24.85
N GLY A 154 -10.45 -1.13 -24.99
CA GLY A 154 -11.72 -0.90 -25.68
C GLY A 154 -12.93 -0.68 -24.75
N PRO A 155 -14.08 -0.27 -25.31
CA PRO A 155 -15.30 -0.08 -24.54
C PRO A 155 -15.75 -1.39 -23.87
N ALA A 156 -16.52 -1.29 -22.79
CA ALA A 156 -17.22 -2.42 -22.21
C ALA A 156 -18.30 -2.94 -23.18
N GLU A 157 -17.90 -3.61 -24.26
CA GLU A 157 -18.84 -4.40 -25.03
C GLU A 157 -19.39 -5.47 -24.09
N ALA A 158 -20.73 -5.45 -23.93
CA ALA A 158 -21.50 -6.31 -23.05
C ALA A 158 -21.29 -7.78 -23.42
N CYS A 159 -20.21 -8.37 -22.91
CA CYS A 159 -19.97 -9.79 -23.04
C CYS A 159 -20.84 -10.49 -21.99
N HIS A 160 -22.13 -10.65 -22.33
CA HIS A 160 -23.02 -11.64 -21.71
C HIS A 160 -22.49 -13.05 -22.00
N ALA A 161 -21.41 -13.44 -21.34
CA ALA A 161 -20.94 -14.81 -21.30
C ALA A 161 -21.06 -15.32 -19.86
N ARG A 162 -22.16 -16.03 -19.61
CA ARG A 162 -22.44 -16.80 -18.40
C ARG A 162 -21.26 -17.74 -18.08
N PHE A 163 -20.37 -17.44 -17.13
CA PHE A 163 -19.59 -18.49 -16.46
C PHE A 163 -19.24 -18.14 -15.02
N SER A 164 -19.38 -19.15 -14.17
CA SER A 164 -19.43 -19.13 -12.71
C SER A 164 -18.15 -18.63 -12.04
N ALA A 165 -18.32 -17.87 -10.96
CA ALA A 165 -17.27 -17.61 -9.98
C ALA A 165 -16.61 -18.91 -9.50
N PRO A 166 -15.28 -18.94 -9.28
CA PRO A 166 -14.63 -20.09 -8.66
C PRO A 166 -15.19 -20.27 -7.24
N ARG A 167 -15.72 -21.47 -6.97
CA ARG A 167 -16.19 -21.86 -5.64
C ARG A 167 -15.00 -21.84 -4.68
N SER A 168 -15.10 -21.02 -3.64
CA SER A 168 -14.26 -21.11 -2.45
C SER A 168 -14.31 -22.54 -1.91
N SER A 169 -13.20 -23.25 -1.97
CA SER A 169 -13.02 -24.54 -1.33
C SER A 169 -12.84 -24.33 0.16
N ALA A 170 -13.93 -24.45 0.92
CA ALA A 170 -13.88 -24.55 2.37
C ALA A 170 -13.23 -25.90 2.79
N PRO A 171 -12.42 -25.94 3.86
CA PRO A 171 -11.78 -27.17 4.31
C PRO A 171 -12.80 -28.10 4.98
N HIS A 172 -12.81 -29.37 4.57
CA HIS A 172 -13.47 -30.44 5.31
C HIS A 172 -12.70 -30.72 6.60
N GLY A 173 -13.34 -30.42 7.72
CA GLY A 173 -12.97 -30.98 9.01
C GLY A 173 -13.52 -32.41 9.15
N SER A 174 -12.67 -33.33 9.56
CA SER A 174 -13.03 -34.55 10.30
C SER A 174 -11.94 -34.83 11.30
#